data_AF-A0A2V4ED18-F1
#
_entry.id   AF-A0A2V4ED18-F1
#
_cell.length_a   1.000
_cell.length_b   1.000
_cell.length_c   1.000
_cell.angle_alpha   90.00
_cell.angle_beta   90.00
_cell.angle_gamma   90.00
#
_symmetry.space_group_name_H-M   'P 1'
#
loop_
_entity.id
_entity.type
_entity.pdbx_description
1 polymer ?
#
loop_
_entity_poly.entity_id
_entity_poly.type
_entity_poly.pdbx_seq_one_letter_code
_entity_poly.pdbx_strand_id
1 'polypeptide(L)'
;MNKKLYRVIFNKKRGLQMVVAEIAKTLGGKEKTAKDEKLPLLKSFFYTLKPITLFVSLSLGFVTLSSPVYGASDIVADKQAAKHQQPQVINAANGITQVNIQTPNKKGVSHNKYRQFDVAQQGAILNNSSKISQTQIAGHVQGNEFLKSSGPAKIILNEVNSRNPSQLNGVLEVAGQKAQVIIANPSGITCNGCGFINA
;
A
#
# COMPACT_ATOMS: atom_id res chain seq x y z
N MET A 1 -33.91 56.93 -13.36
CA MET A 1 -32.44 56.88 -13.51
C MET A 1 -31.95 55.54 -12.94
N ASN A 2 -31.87 54.49 -13.76
CA ASN A 2 -31.46 53.14 -13.33
C ASN A 2 -30.03 52.90 -13.83
N LYS A 3 -29.03 53.01 -12.96
CA LYS A 3 -27.60 53.18 -13.34
C LYS A 3 -26.70 52.00 -12.98
N LYS A 4 -27.22 50.80 -12.70
CA LYS A 4 -26.36 49.69 -12.20
C LYS A 4 -26.76 48.27 -12.64
N LEU A 5 -27.55 48.10 -13.69
CA LEU A 5 -27.91 46.76 -14.16
C LEU A 5 -27.06 46.37 -15.39
N TYR A 6 -26.25 45.34 -15.19
CA TYR A 6 -25.40 44.75 -16.21
C TYR A 6 -25.79 43.30 -16.42
N ARG A 7 -25.74 42.83 -17.66
CA ARG A 7 -25.94 41.42 -18.05
C ARG A 7 -24.69 40.88 -18.70
N VAL A 8 -24.47 39.58 -18.59
CA VAL A 8 -23.35 38.91 -19.25
C VAL A 8 -23.83 38.34 -20.58
N ILE A 9 -23.15 38.69 -21.68
CA ILE A 9 -23.44 38.17 -23.02
C ILE A 9 -22.18 37.56 -23.64
N PHE A 10 -22.34 36.49 -24.42
CA PHE A 10 -21.21 35.85 -25.12
C PHE A 10 -20.84 36.63 -26.39
N ASN A 11 -19.58 37.05 -26.51
CA ASN A 11 -19.07 37.74 -27.70
C ASN A 11 -18.40 36.75 -28.66
N LYS A 12 -19.06 36.42 -29.76
CA LYS A 12 -18.54 35.48 -30.78
C LYS A 12 -17.21 35.88 -31.42
N LYS A 13 -16.90 37.17 -31.54
CA LYS A 13 -15.63 37.62 -32.14
C LYS A 13 -14.45 37.47 -31.19
N ARG A 14 -14.71 37.53 -29.88
CA ARG A 14 -13.69 37.37 -28.83
C ARG A 14 -13.66 35.96 -28.22
N GLY A 15 -14.67 35.14 -28.47
CA GLY A 15 -14.76 33.78 -27.94
C GLY A 15 -14.99 33.70 -26.43
N LEU A 16 -15.45 34.76 -25.78
CA LEU A 16 -15.55 34.87 -24.32
C LEU A 16 -16.75 35.70 -23.86
N GLN A 17 -17.15 35.51 -22.61
CA GLN A 17 -18.27 36.23 -21.99
C GLN A 17 -17.87 37.65 -21.58
N MET A 18 -18.73 38.62 -21.90
CA MET A 18 -18.51 40.04 -21.65
C MET A 18 -19.69 40.62 -20.87
N VAL A 19 -19.38 41.47 -19.88
CA VAL A 19 -20.38 42.22 -19.11
C VAL A 19 -20.80 43.45 -19.91
N VAL A 20 -22.10 43.64 -20.12
CA VAL A 20 -22.64 44.75 -20.91
C VAL A 20 -23.83 45.37 -20.16
N ALA A 21 -24.00 46.69 -20.27
CA ALA A 21 -25.17 47.37 -19.72
C ALA A 21 -26.45 46.82 -20.36
N GLU A 22 -27.52 46.69 -19.58
CA GLU A 22 -28.80 46.13 -20.05
C GLU A 22 -29.40 46.87 -21.25
N ILE A 23 -29.08 48.15 -21.41
CA ILE A 23 -29.55 49.02 -22.49
C ILE A 23 -28.80 48.86 -23.83
N ALA A 24 -27.76 48.02 -23.87
CA ALA A 24 -27.03 47.78 -25.10
C ALA A 24 -27.87 46.95 -26.08
N LYS A 25 -28.25 47.56 -27.20
CA LYS A 25 -28.99 46.94 -28.30
C LYS A 25 -28.02 46.23 -29.26
N THR A 26 -28.30 44.98 -29.60
CA THR A 26 -27.66 44.30 -30.72
C THR A 26 -28.39 44.67 -32.02
N LEU A 27 -27.66 45.12 -33.04
CA LEU A 27 -28.21 45.28 -34.40
C LEU A 27 -28.62 43.88 -34.92
N GLY A 28 -29.92 43.61 -34.94
CA GLY A 28 -30.51 42.42 -35.59
C GLY A 28 -31.07 41.30 -34.70
N GLY A 29 -31.14 41.47 -33.37
CA GLY A 29 -31.72 40.46 -32.46
C GLY A 29 -33.08 40.87 -31.92
N LYS A 30 -34.13 40.05 -32.07
CA LYS A 30 -35.43 40.26 -31.41
C LYS A 30 -35.25 40.18 -29.88
N GLU A 31 -35.58 41.26 -29.17
CA GLU A 31 -35.63 41.28 -27.70
C GLU A 31 -36.77 40.36 -27.22
N LYS A 32 -36.46 39.40 -26.35
CA LYS A 32 -37.48 38.74 -25.54
C LYS A 32 -37.64 39.55 -24.26
N THR A 33 -38.81 40.17 -24.11
CA THR A 33 -39.24 40.87 -22.91
C THR A 33 -39.15 39.95 -21.71
N ALA A 34 -38.50 40.42 -20.63
CA ALA A 34 -38.47 39.72 -19.35
C ALA A 34 -39.90 39.59 -18.84
N LYS A 35 -40.39 38.35 -18.71
CA LYS A 35 -41.62 38.06 -17.97
C LYS A 35 -41.29 38.04 -16.49
N ASP A 36 -42.16 38.70 -15.73
CA ASP A 36 -42.18 38.75 -14.28
C ASP A 36 -42.50 37.35 -13.75
N GLU A 37 -41.47 36.53 -13.50
CA GLU A 37 -41.63 35.22 -12.86
C GLU A 37 -41.48 35.38 -11.34
N LYS A 38 -42.62 35.22 -10.66
CA LYS A 38 -42.73 35.11 -9.21
C LYS A 38 -41.70 34.13 -8.64
N LEU A 39 -41.11 34.53 -7.52
CA LEU A 39 -40.22 33.75 -6.66
C LEU A 39 -40.68 32.28 -6.52
N PRO A 40 -39.92 31.28 -7.00
CA PRO A 40 -40.23 29.90 -6.71
C PRO A 40 -39.79 29.62 -5.27
N LEU A 41 -40.78 29.60 -4.40
CA LEU A 41 -40.82 28.85 -3.15
C LEU A 41 -40.08 27.51 -3.32
N LEU A 42 -39.21 27.19 -2.36
CA LEU A 42 -38.41 25.97 -2.21
C LEU A 42 -38.99 24.76 -2.97
N LYS A 43 -38.51 24.50 -4.19
CA LYS A 43 -38.72 23.22 -4.86
C LYS A 43 -37.89 22.18 -4.13
N SER A 44 -38.55 21.41 -3.28
CA SER A 44 -37.98 20.18 -2.72
C SER A 44 -37.44 19.32 -3.85
N PHE A 45 -36.12 19.14 -3.88
CA PHE A 45 -35.43 18.23 -4.79
C PHE A 45 -35.57 16.80 -4.23
N PHE A 46 -36.76 16.21 -4.39
CA PHE A 46 -36.89 14.77 -4.23
C PHE A 46 -36.42 14.10 -5.53
N TYR A 47 -35.14 13.71 -5.56
CA TYR A 47 -34.61 12.83 -6.60
C TYR A 47 -35.29 11.46 -6.47
N THR A 48 -36.17 11.11 -7.42
CA THR A 48 -36.69 9.74 -7.55
C THR A 48 -35.60 8.87 -8.19
N LEU A 49 -34.85 8.16 -7.37
CA LEU A 49 -33.86 7.18 -7.85
C LEU A 49 -34.61 6.02 -8.53
N LYS A 50 -34.41 5.86 -9.84
CA LYS A 50 -34.87 4.66 -10.54
C LYS A 50 -34.10 3.45 -9.98
N PRO A 51 -34.75 2.30 -9.72
CA PRO A 51 -34.10 1.14 -9.11
C PRO A 51 -32.88 0.68 -9.94
N ILE A 52 -32.92 0.86 -11.25
CA ILE A 52 -31.84 0.48 -12.18
C ILE A 52 -30.56 1.30 -11.95
N THR A 53 -30.66 2.61 -11.69
CA THR A 53 -29.48 3.45 -11.40
C THR A 53 -28.91 3.17 -10.02
N LEU A 54 -29.71 2.65 -9.09
CA LEU A 54 -29.25 2.18 -7.78
C LEU A 54 -28.46 0.87 -7.89
N PHE A 55 -28.89 -0.07 -8.73
CA PHE A 55 -28.12 -1.32 -8.97
C PHE A 55 -26.80 -1.09 -9.71
N VAL A 56 -26.77 -0.18 -10.69
CA VAL A 56 -25.54 0.17 -11.41
C VAL A 56 -24.54 0.91 -10.53
N SER A 57 -25.01 1.76 -9.59
CA SER A 57 -24.13 2.42 -8.64
C SER A 57 -23.66 1.48 -7.52
N LEU A 58 -24.46 0.50 -7.11
CA LEU A 58 -24.06 -0.52 -6.13
C LEU A 58 -23.04 -1.51 -6.71
N SER A 59 -23.14 -1.87 -7.99
CA SER A 59 -22.14 -2.73 -8.65
C SER A 59 -20.81 -2.02 -8.92
N LEU A 60 -20.83 -0.70 -9.18
CA LEU A 60 -19.62 0.11 -9.35
C LEU A 60 -18.99 0.54 -8.01
N GLY A 61 -19.75 0.53 -6.91
CA GLY A 61 -19.28 0.90 -5.56
C GLY A 61 -18.56 -0.22 -4.81
N PHE A 62 -18.56 -1.46 -5.32
CA PHE A 62 -18.00 -2.62 -4.61
C PHE A 62 -16.49 -2.85 -4.85
N VAL A 63 -15.78 -1.94 -5.52
CA VAL A 63 -14.38 -2.16 -5.95
C VAL A 63 -13.34 -1.37 -5.12
N THR A 64 -13.72 -0.55 -4.15
CA THR A 64 -12.74 0.34 -3.46
C THR A 64 -12.77 0.33 -1.93
N LEU A 65 -13.08 -0.82 -1.31
CA LEU A 65 -12.73 -1.08 0.09
C LEU A 65 -11.68 -2.19 0.22
N SER A 66 -10.61 -2.14 -0.57
CA SER A 66 -9.36 -2.81 -0.19
C SER A 66 -8.58 -1.84 0.68
N SER A 67 -8.92 -1.77 1.96
CA SER A 67 -8.05 -1.12 2.94
C SER A 67 -6.65 -1.76 2.82
N PRO A 68 -5.56 -0.99 2.77
CA PRO A 68 -4.25 -1.58 2.99
C PRO A 68 -4.30 -2.20 4.37
N VAL A 69 -4.07 -3.51 4.45
CA VAL A 69 -3.87 -4.18 5.73
C VAL A 69 -2.59 -3.59 6.30
N TYR A 70 -2.72 -2.56 7.14
CA TYR A 70 -1.66 -2.13 8.04
C TYR A 70 -1.39 -3.31 8.98
N GLY A 71 -0.48 -4.21 8.60
CA GLY A 71 -0.25 -5.44 9.36
C GLY A 71 0.34 -6.63 8.61
N ALA A 72 0.67 -6.53 7.32
CA ALA A 72 1.47 -7.56 6.65
C ALA A 72 2.93 -7.11 6.61
N SER A 73 3.86 -8.01 6.95
CA SER A 73 5.29 -7.78 6.79
C SER A 73 5.60 -7.67 5.29
N ASP A 74 6.31 -6.60 4.88
CA ASP A 74 6.77 -6.43 3.50
C ASP A 74 8.22 -6.91 3.38
N ILE A 75 8.38 -8.22 3.21
CA ILE A 75 9.70 -8.86 3.04
C ILE A 75 9.78 -9.40 1.60
N VAL A 76 10.68 -8.81 0.81
CA VAL A 76 10.81 -9.11 -0.61
C VAL A 76 12.24 -9.47 -0.93
N ALA A 77 12.48 -10.71 -1.37
CA ALA A 77 13.79 -11.18 -1.81
C ALA A 77 14.32 -10.38 -3.01
N ASP A 78 15.63 -10.13 -3.05
CA ASP A 78 16.27 -9.49 -4.20
C ASP A 78 16.46 -10.47 -5.36
N LYS A 79 15.54 -10.42 -6.33
CA LYS A 79 15.58 -11.28 -7.52
C LYS A 79 16.81 -11.03 -8.41
N GLN A 80 17.53 -9.91 -8.24
CA GLN A 80 18.76 -9.59 -8.98
C GLN A 80 20.02 -10.12 -8.29
N ALA A 81 19.93 -10.55 -7.03
CA ALA A 81 21.05 -11.15 -6.30
C ALA A 81 21.43 -12.53 -6.88
N ALA A 82 22.59 -13.07 -6.49
CA ALA A 82 22.94 -14.44 -6.83
C ALA A 82 21.91 -15.43 -6.24
N LYS A 83 21.60 -16.54 -6.93
CA LYS A 83 20.53 -17.47 -6.51
C LYS A 83 20.67 -17.96 -5.07
N HIS A 84 21.90 -18.26 -4.64
CA HIS A 84 22.22 -18.68 -3.27
C HIS A 84 22.11 -17.58 -2.22
N GLN A 85 21.73 -16.35 -2.60
CA GLN A 85 21.43 -15.23 -1.72
C GLN A 85 19.96 -14.79 -1.80
N GLN A 86 19.14 -15.44 -2.62
CA GLN A 86 17.70 -15.18 -2.74
C GLN A 86 16.92 -16.06 -1.75
N PRO A 87 16.56 -15.57 -0.55
CA PRO A 87 15.76 -16.36 0.38
C PRO A 87 14.37 -16.64 -0.19
N GLN A 88 13.73 -17.70 0.28
CA GLN A 88 12.34 -17.97 -0.06
C GLN A 88 11.43 -17.37 1.02
N VAL A 89 10.59 -16.42 0.62
CA VAL A 89 9.59 -15.79 1.49
C VAL A 89 8.23 -16.44 1.25
N ILE A 90 7.63 -16.98 2.30
CA ILE A 90 6.31 -17.62 2.31
C ILE A 90 5.53 -17.15 3.54
N ASN A 91 4.28 -17.60 3.69
CA ASN A 91 3.55 -17.46 4.94
C ASN A 91 3.51 -18.81 5.66
N ALA A 92 3.72 -18.78 6.97
CA ALA A 92 3.47 -19.91 7.85
C ALA A 92 1.97 -20.23 7.89
N ALA A 93 1.60 -21.37 8.49
CA ALA A 93 0.22 -21.84 8.54
C ALA A 93 -0.75 -20.84 9.20
N ASN A 94 -0.25 -20.02 10.15
CA ASN A 94 -1.02 -18.98 10.82
C ASN A 94 -0.98 -17.60 10.13
N GLY A 95 -0.38 -17.52 8.93
CA GLY A 95 -0.33 -16.29 8.14
C GLY A 95 0.88 -15.38 8.42
N ILE A 96 1.70 -15.67 9.43
CA ILE A 96 2.92 -14.89 9.70
C ILE A 96 3.93 -15.12 8.57
N THR A 97 4.59 -14.06 8.14
CA THR A 97 5.64 -14.13 7.12
C THR A 97 6.82 -14.95 7.63
N GLN A 98 7.22 -15.95 6.84
CA GLN A 98 8.34 -16.82 7.09
C GLN A 98 9.37 -16.70 5.96
N VAL A 99 10.61 -16.54 6.35
CA VAL A 99 11.78 -16.51 5.48
C VAL A 99 12.54 -17.81 5.67
N ASN A 100 12.54 -18.67 4.66
CA ASN A 100 13.50 -19.76 4.56
C ASN A 100 14.84 -19.18 4.12
N ILE A 101 15.78 -19.11 5.06
CA ILE A 101 17.12 -18.56 4.83
C ILE A 101 17.93 -19.46 3.90
N GLN A 102 18.91 -18.88 3.22
CA GLN A 102 19.78 -19.61 2.31
C GLN A 102 20.83 -20.46 3.04
N THR A 103 21.37 -21.45 2.32
CA THR A 103 22.45 -22.31 2.78
C THR A 103 23.63 -21.49 3.33
N PRO A 104 24.07 -21.73 4.57
CA PRO A 104 25.22 -21.05 5.14
C PRO A 104 26.52 -21.40 4.41
N ASN A 105 27.44 -20.44 4.35
CA ASN A 105 28.78 -20.67 3.83
C ASN A 105 29.67 -21.46 4.83
N LYS A 106 30.92 -21.73 4.46
CA LYS A 106 31.89 -22.46 5.31
C LYS A 106 32.15 -21.84 6.69
N LYS A 107 31.84 -20.55 6.88
CA LYS A 107 31.96 -19.84 8.16
C LYS A 107 30.66 -19.86 8.97
N GLY A 108 29.61 -20.49 8.46
CA GLY A 108 28.29 -20.57 9.11
C GLY A 108 27.40 -19.36 8.85
N VAL A 109 27.72 -18.50 7.86
CA VAL A 109 26.93 -17.31 7.53
C VAL A 109 25.95 -17.63 6.42
N SER A 110 24.65 -17.51 6.69
CA SER A 110 23.59 -17.45 5.69
C SER A 110 23.43 -16.01 5.25
N HIS A 111 23.66 -15.72 3.96
CA HIS A 111 23.58 -14.38 3.40
C HIS A 111 22.33 -14.25 2.53
N ASN A 112 21.38 -13.46 3.00
CA ASN A 112 20.06 -13.28 2.40
C ASN A 112 19.92 -11.83 1.93
N LYS A 113 19.60 -11.63 0.64
CA LYS A 113 19.44 -10.31 0.04
C LYS A 113 17.98 -9.99 -0.26
N TYR A 114 17.60 -8.75 0.02
CA TYR A 114 16.23 -8.26 -0.04
C TYR A 114 16.14 -6.93 -0.79
N ARG A 115 14.98 -6.66 -1.39
CA ARG A 115 14.59 -5.31 -1.84
C ARG A 115 13.82 -4.55 -0.77
N GLN A 116 13.08 -5.26 0.08
CA GLN A 116 12.39 -4.72 1.24
C GLN A 116 12.47 -5.73 2.38
N PHE A 117 12.65 -5.24 3.59
CA PHE A 117 12.64 -6.06 4.80
C PHE A 117 11.94 -5.29 5.91
N ASP A 118 10.61 -5.32 5.88
CA ASP A 118 9.73 -4.75 6.88
C ASP A 118 9.08 -5.86 7.69
N VAL A 119 9.08 -5.69 9.01
CA VAL A 119 8.47 -6.62 9.96
C VAL A 119 7.23 -5.95 10.52
N ALA A 120 6.07 -6.53 10.31
CA ALA A 120 4.82 -6.05 10.90
C ALA A 120 4.73 -6.40 12.39
N GLN A 121 3.70 -5.91 13.06
CA GLN A 121 3.48 -6.12 14.51
C GLN A 121 3.34 -7.60 14.89
N GLN A 122 2.80 -8.41 13.98
CA GLN A 122 2.66 -9.86 14.10
C GLN A 122 4.02 -10.58 14.09
N GLY A 123 5.08 -9.90 13.65
CA GLY A 123 6.43 -10.44 13.56
C GLY A 123 6.73 -11.16 12.25
N ALA A 124 7.91 -11.78 12.19
CA ALA A 124 8.35 -12.61 11.07
C ALA A 124 9.27 -13.73 11.55
N ILE A 125 9.26 -14.86 10.84
CA ILE A 125 10.09 -16.03 11.12
C ILE A 125 11.32 -16.05 10.21
N LEU A 126 12.49 -16.28 10.79
CA LEU A 126 13.71 -16.70 10.09
C LEU A 126 13.88 -18.21 10.30
N ASN A 127 13.59 -19.03 9.28
CA ASN A 127 13.61 -20.47 9.41
C ASN A 127 15.02 -21.06 9.26
N ASN A 128 15.65 -21.32 10.40
CA ASN A 128 17.01 -21.85 10.55
C ASN A 128 17.00 -23.33 10.96
N SER A 129 16.05 -24.12 10.47
CA SER A 129 15.96 -25.55 10.78
C SER A 129 15.76 -26.37 9.52
N SER A 130 16.42 -27.53 9.39
CA SER A 130 16.11 -28.51 8.34
C SER A 130 14.95 -29.44 8.70
N LYS A 131 14.37 -29.29 9.90
CA LYS A 131 13.28 -30.12 10.44
C LYS A 131 12.13 -29.22 10.92
N ILE A 132 10.97 -29.82 11.16
CA ILE A 132 9.84 -29.13 11.79
C ILE A 132 10.31 -28.51 13.10
N SER A 133 9.96 -27.25 13.32
CA SER A 133 10.36 -26.49 14.51
C SER A 133 9.14 -25.83 15.14
N GLN A 134 9.05 -25.89 16.47
CA GLN A 134 8.06 -25.12 17.21
C GLN A 134 8.58 -23.70 17.41
N THR A 135 7.74 -22.72 17.12
CA THR A 135 8.00 -21.28 17.27
C THR A 135 6.99 -20.68 18.25
N GLN A 136 7.34 -19.52 18.79
CA GLN A 136 6.49 -18.77 19.72
C GLN A 136 5.38 -18.03 18.98
N ILE A 137 5.69 -17.43 17.83
CA ILE A 137 4.72 -16.60 17.11
C ILE A 137 3.97 -17.36 15.99
N ALA A 138 4.59 -18.38 15.37
CA ALA A 138 4.03 -19.07 14.20
C ALA A 138 3.56 -20.52 14.46
N GLY A 139 3.66 -21.02 15.70
CA GLY A 139 3.41 -22.43 16.01
C GLY A 139 4.42 -23.35 15.32
N HIS A 140 3.97 -24.46 14.73
CA HIS A 140 4.85 -25.37 14.00
C HIS A 140 5.16 -24.84 12.60
N VAL A 141 6.45 -24.65 12.30
CA VAL A 141 6.95 -24.32 10.96
C VAL A 141 7.66 -25.53 10.35
N GLN A 142 7.46 -25.75 9.05
CA GLN A 142 8.11 -26.84 8.31
C GLN A 142 9.61 -26.61 8.18
N GLY A 143 10.37 -27.69 7.95
CA GLY A 143 11.81 -27.59 7.73
C GLY A 143 12.16 -26.78 6.47
N ASN A 144 13.26 -26.03 6.55
CA ASN A 144 13.87 -25.32 5.46
C ASN A 144 14.73 -26.27 4.61
N GLU A 145 14.28 -26.49 3.37
CA GLU A 145 14.93 -27.33 2.37
C GLU A 145 16.38 -26.91 2.06
N PHE A 146 16.70 -25.61 2.12
CA PHE A 146 18.04 -25.09 1.84
C PHE A 146 19.09 -25.54 2.88
N LEU A 147 18.65 -26.05 4.03
CA LEU A 147 19.51 -26.44 5.15
C LEU A 147 19.68 -27.96 5.28
N LYS A 148 19.03 -28.76 4.43
CA LYS A 148 19.06 -30.24 4.54
C LYS A 148 20.48 -30.82 4.51
N SER A 149 21.35 -30.29 3.63
CA SER A 149 22.70 -30.81 3.46
C SER A 149 23.76 -30.05 4.26
N SER A 150 23.52 -28.77 4.57
CA SER A 150 24.49 -27.91 5.26
C SER A 150 24.32 -27.88 6.78
N GLY A 151 23.11 -28.18 7.26
CA GLY A 151 22.70 -27.81 8.60
C GLY A 151 22.42 -26.31 8.74
N PRO A 152 22.08 -25.88 9.98
CA PRO A 152 21.68 -24.51 10.29
C PRO A 152 22.84 -23.51 10.25
N ALA A 153 22.50 -22.25 10.03
CA ALA A 153 23.42 -21.12 10.10
C ALA A 153 23.75 -20.75 11.54
N LYS A 154 24.97 -20.24 11.75
CA LYS A 154 25.39 -19.58 13.01
C LYS A 154 25.07 -18.09 12.99
N ILE A 155 25.12 -17.48 11.80
CA ILE A 155 24.85 -16.07 11.55
C ILE A 155 23.88 -15.98 10.38
N ILE A 156 22.82 -15.21 10.55
CA ILE A 156 21.83 -14.89 9.52
C ILE A 156 22.00 -13.42 9.17
N LEU A 157 22.60 -13.14 8.01
CA LEU A 157 22.76 -11.80 7.48
C LEU A 157 21.60 -11.49 6.53
N ASN A 158 20.81 -10.48 6.88
CA ASN A 158 19.73 -9.95 6.07
C ASN A 158 20.16 -8.59 5.51
N GLU A 159 20.53 -8.55 4.23
CA GLU A 159 20.99 -7.33 3.55
C GLU A 159 19.90 -6.77 2.65
N VAL A 160 19.49 -5.54 2.87
CA VAL A 160 18.56 -4.81 2.00
C VAL A 160 19.36 -4.01 0.98
N ASN A 161 19.16 -4.35 -0.28
CA ASN A 161 19.72 -3.64 -1.43
C ASN A 161 18.61 -2.80 -2.06
N SER A 162 18.23 -1.68 -1.44
CA SER A 162 17.28 -0.72 -2.01
C SER A 162 17.47 0.67 -1.40
N ARG A 163 16.71 1.66 -1.92
CA ARG A 163 16.68 3.03 -1.39
C ARG A 163 15.63 3.21 -0.27
N ASN A 164 14.90 2.16 0.08
CA ASN A 164 13.84 2.22 1.07
C ASN A 164 14.39 1.80 2.44
N PRO A 165 14.10 2.54 3.52
CA PRO A 165 14.44 2.10 4.87
C PRO A 165 13.62 0.87 5.27
N SER A 166 14.12 0.12 6.26
CA SER A 166 13.41 -0.99 6.88
C SER A 166 12.58 -0.52 8.05
N GLN A 167 11.34 -0.99 8.14
CA GLN A 167 10.42 -0.73 9.24
C GLN A 167 10.23 -2.00 10.07
N LEU A 168 10.79 -2.02 11.29
CA LEU A 168 10.70 -3.15 12.19
C LEU A 168 9.70 -2.84 13.31
N ASN A 169 8.46 -3.29 13.13
CA ASN A 169 7.34 -3.00 14.02
C ASN A 169 6.94 -4.19 14.92
N GLY A 170 7.71 -5.28 14.91
CA GLY A 170 7.43 -6.49 15.68
C GLY A 170 8.65 -7.40 15.80
N VAL A 171 8.46 -8.61 16.32
CA VAL A 171 9.55 -9.53 16.64
C VAL A 171 10.03 -10.33 15.41
N LEU A 172 11.33 -10.53 15.33
CA LEU A 172 11.94 -11.53 14.45
C LEU A 172 12.28 -12.77 15.28
N GLU A 173 11.70 -13.90 14.92
CA GLU A 173 11.97 -15.17 15.59
C GLU A 173 12.79 -16.10 14.70
N VAL A 174 13.90 -16.62 15.24
CA VAL A 174 14.66 -17.68 14.56
C VAL A 174 14.04 -19.03 14.89
N ALA A 175 13.44 -19.69 13.90
CA ALA A 175 12.92 -21.05 14.08
C ALA A 175 14.06 -22.08 14.04
N GLY A 176 14.04 -23.02 14.99
CA GLY A 176 15.05 -24.08 15.10
C GLY A 176 16.30 -23.64 15.85
N GLN A 177 17.47 -23.86 15.26
CA GLN A 177 18.72 -23.60 15.96
C GLN A 177 18.96 -22.10 16.13
N LYS A 178 19.30 -21.69 17.36
CA LYS A 178 19.71 -20.33 17.69
C LYS A 178 20.81 -19.83 16.76
N ALA A 179 20.69 -18.58 16.29
CA ALA A 179 21.69 -17.94 15.45
C ALA A 179 21.73 -16.42 15.67
N GLN A 180 22.89 -15.81 15.47
CA GLN A 180 23.02 -14.37 15.46
C GLN A 180 22.28 -13.78 14.26
N VAL A 181 21.50 -12.72 14.46
CA VAL A 181 20.75 -12.04 13.40
C VAL A 181 21.35 -10.67 13.14
N ILE A 182 21.66 -10.39 11.88
CA ILE A 182 22.15 -9.09 11.41
C ILE A 182 21.18 -8.58 10.36
N ILE A 183 20.77 -7.31 10.48
CA ILE A 183 19.98 -6.61 9.48
C ILE A 183 20.80 -5.41 9.01
N ALA A 184 21.07 -5.34 7.72
CA ALA A 184 21.85 -4.28 7.11
C ALA A 184 21.00 -3.61 6.03
N ASN A 185 20.59 -2.36 6.28
CA ASN A 185 19.93 -1.53 5.28
C ASN A 185 20.63 -0.15 5.23
N PRO A 186 21.36 0.19 4.15
CA PRO A 186 22.06 1.45 4.04
C PRO A 186 21.12 2.67 3.97
N SER A 187 19.84 2.45 3.65
CA SER A 187 18.82 3.51 3.63
C SER A 187 18.23 3.82 5.00
N GLY A 188 18.62 3.07 6.04
CA GLY A 188 18.17 3.25 7.41
C GLY A 188 17.25 2.14 7.91
N ILE A 189 17.10 2.08 9.22
CA ILE A 189 16.26 1.12 9.94
C ILE A 189 15.49 1.89 11.00
N THR A 190 14.17 1.75 11.02
CA THR A 190 13.32 2.20 12.13
C THR A 190 12.87 0.98 12.93
N CYS A 191 12.88 1.12 14.25
CA CYS A 191 12.40 0.10 15.18
C CYS A 191 11.32 0.71 16.06
N ASN A 192 10.11 0.15 16.01
CA ASN A 192 9.00 0.52 16.85
C ASN A 192 8.41 -0.74 17.48
N GLY A 193 8.87 -1.09 18.68
CA GLY A 193 8.50 -2.36 19.32
C GLY A 193 9.14 -3.59 18.66
N CYS A 194 10.25 -3.41 17.94
CA CYS A 194 10.99 -4.54 17.41
C CYS A 194 11.62 -5.38 18.52
N GLY A 195 11.81 -6.67 18.28
CA GLY A 195 12.48 -7.57 19.20
C GLY A 195 13.01 -8.81 18.48
N PHE A 196 13.77 -9.62 19.20
CA PHE A 196 14.34 -10.85 18.66
C PHE A 196 14.07 -12.01 19.60
N ILE A 197 13.63 -13.13 19.03
CA ILE A 197 13.39 -14.39 19.74
C ILE A 197 14.36 -15.42 19.19
N ASN A 198 15.03 -16.14 20.09
CA ASN A 198 16.00 -17.18 19.74
C ASN A 198 17.17 -16.68 18.85
N ALA A 199 17.59 -15.42 19.07
CA ALA A 199 18.74 -14.78 18.42
C ALA A 199 19.92 -14.57 19.37
#